data_AF-A0A819I9P2-F1
#
_entry.id   AF-A0A819I9P2-F1
#
_cell.length_a   1.000
_cell.length_b   1.000
_cell.length_c   1.000
_cell.angle_alpha   90.00
_cell.angle_beta   90.00
_cell.angle_gamma   90.00
#
_symmetry.space_group_name_H-M   'P 1'
#
loop_
_entity.id
_entity.type
_entity.pdbx_description
1 polymer ?
#
loop_
_entity_poly.entity_id
_entity_poly.type
_entity_poly.pdbx_seq_one_letter_code
_entity_poly.pdbx_strand_id
1 'polypeptide(L)'
;MASAYNNNEISGDISSENMHNASCDGCNSTKIYSDRYRCLQCVDYDLCGNCFEERRQTKEHLSGHAMAHLKIPKELFGQPIRHTDEITLTKLHELLAG
;
A
#
# COMPACT_ATOMS: atom_id res chain seq x y z
N MET A 1 36.24 11.92 -12.10
CA MET A 1 35.22 10.85 -12.05
C MET A 1 34.06 11.36 -11.23
N ALA A 2 32.97 11.74 -11.88
CA ALA A 2 31.70 12.04 -11.25
C ALA A 2 30.64 11.74 -12.31
N SER A 3 29.99 10.59 -12.20
CA SER A 3 28.92 10.20 -13.11
C SER A 3 27.72 11.11 -12.86
N ALA A 4 27.31 11.81 -13.92
CA ALA A 4 26.06 12.56 -13.95
C ALA A 4 24.89 11.59 -13.72
N TYR A 5 24.20 11.71 -12.58
CA TYR A 5 22.95 11.02 -12.35
C TYR A 5 21.85 11.83 -13.05
N ASN A 6 21.42 11.33 -14.20
CA ASN A 6 20.45 11.98 -15.08
C ASN A 6 19.04 11.56 -14.62
N ASN A 7 18.34 12.40 -13.86
CA ASN A 7 16.97 12.13 -13.37
C ASN A 7 15.92 12.82 -14.24
N ASN A 8 15.99 12.61 -15.55
CA ASN A 8 14.88 12.91 -16.44
C ASN A 8 14.09 11.63 -16.66
N GLU A 9 12.76 11.74 -16.61
CA GLU A 9 11.75 10.66 -16.62
C GLU A 9 11.47 10.03 -15.26
N ILE A 10 10.54 10.61 -14.49
CA ILE A 10 9.22 10.01 -14.20
C ILE A 10 8.26 11.18 -13.93
N SER A 11 7.75 11.79 -15.00
CA SER A 11 6.41 12.39 -14.97
C SER A 11 5.41 11.23 -14.94
N GLY A 12 5.40 10.50 -13.84
CA GLY A 12 4.50 9.40 -13.61
C GLY A 12 3.21 10.02 -13.14
N ASP A 13 2.20 9.98 -14.01
CA ASP A 13 0.82 10.12 -13.60
C ASP A 13 0.63 9.46 -12.23
N ILE A 14 -0.05 10.14 -11.31
CA ILE A 14 -0.59 9.49 -10.11
C ILE A 14 -1.71 8.58 -10.64
N SER A 15 -1.32 7.46 -11.28
CA SER A 15 -2.25 6.50 -11.83
C SER A 15 -2.93 5.82 -10.67
N SER A 16 -4.24 5.62 -10.78
CA SER A 16 -5.08 4.94 -9.80
C SER A 16 -4.68 3.48 -9.53
N GLU A 17 -3.56 3.02 -10.09
CA GLU A 17 -3.03 1.67 -10.03
C GLU A 17 -2.40 1.35 -8.66
N ASN A 18 -1.96 2.34 -7.90
CA ASN A 18 -1.27 2.10 -6.64
C ASN A 18 -2.13 2.37 -5.39
N MET A 19 -3.45 2.24 -5.47
CA MET A 19 -4.36 2.54 -4.35
C MET A 19 -4.72 1.30 -3.52
N HIS A 20 -4.48 1.34 -2.22
CA HIS A 20 -5.03 0.39 -1.25
C HIS A 20 -6.43 0.82 -0.82
N ASN A 21 -7.36 -0.13 -0.71
CA ASN A 21 -8.65 0.09 -0.06
C ASN A 21 -8.50 0.07 1.47
N ALA A 22 -7.82 1.06 2.02
CA ALA A 22 -7.55 1.22 3.44
C ALA A 22 -7.37 2.71 3.79
N SER A 23 -7.71 3.08 5.01
CA SER A 23 -7.46 4.40 5.58
C SER A 23 -6.12 4.46 6.31
N CYS A 24 -5.54 5.66 6.40
CA CYS A 24 -4.38 5.93 7.23
C CYS A 24 -4.83 6.51 8.57
N ASP A 25 -4.54 5.84 9.67
CA ASP A 25 -4.88 6.30 11.03
C ASP A 25 -4.00 7.47 11.51
N GLY A 26 -2.86 7.67 10.85
CA GLY A 26 -1.94 8.77 11.16
C GLY A 26 -2.44 10.12 10.66
N CYS A 27 -2.99 10.18 9.43
CA CYS A 27 -3.43 11.43 8.79
C CYS A 27 -4.93 11.47 8.44
N ASN A 28 -5.68 10.42 8.77
CA ASN A 28 -7.11 10.24 8.47
C ASN A 28 -7.46 10.26 6.98
N SER A 29 -6.49 10.02 6.09
CA SER A 29 -6.79 9.82 4.67
C SER A 29 -7.64 8.57 4.51
N THR A 30 -8.76 8.65 3.79
CA THR A 30 -9.65 7.51 3.52
C THR A 30 -9.08 6.53 2.49
N LYS A 31 -7.97 6.88 1.85
CA LYS A 31 -7.26 6.06 0.86
C LYS A 31 -5.76 6.14 1.11
N ILE A 32 -5.08 5.01 1.01
CA ILE A 32 -3.61 4.93 1.01
C ILE A 32 -3.13 4.67 -0.41
N TYR A 33 -2.25 5.55 -0.91
CA TYR A 33 -1.60 5.38 -2.20
C TYR A 33 -0.15 4.91 -2.02
N SER A 34 0.30 4.07 -2.95
CA SER A 34 1.61 3.40 -2.98
C SER A 34 1.82 2.42 -1.82
N ASP A 35 2.23 2.94 -0.67
CA ASP A 35 2.79 2.16 0.43
C ASP A 35 1.86 2.19 1.62
N ARG A 36 1.43 0.99 2.03
CA ARG A 36 0.63 0.74 3.22
C ARG A 36 1.48 0.00 4.24
N TYR A 37 1.46 0.48 5.48
CA TYR A 37 2.15 -0.14 6.60
C TYR A 37 1.14 -0.49 7.68
N ARG A 38 1.01 -1.77 7.99
CA ARG A 38 0.12 -2.26 9.04
C ARG A 38 0.90 -2.56 10.31
N CYS A 39 0.43 -2.05 11.44
CA CYS A 39 0.99 -2.40 12.74
C CYS A 39 0.66 -3.85 13.10
N LEU A 40 1.66 -4.59 13.58
CA LEU A 40 1.50 -5.98 14.00
C LEU A 40 1.09 -6.13 15.47
N GLN A 41 0.95 -5.01 16.18
CA GLN A 41 0.67 -4.97 17.63
C GLN A 41 -0.63 -4.23 17.95
N CYS A 42 -1.00 -3.25 17.13
CA CYS A 42 -2.23 -2.49 17.30
C CYS A 42 -3.38 -3.15 16.50
N VAL A 43 -4.60 -3.04 17.02
CA VAL A 43 -5.79 -3.50 16.30
C VAL A 43 -6.10 -2.52 15.16
N ASP A 44 -6.16 -3.06 13.94
CA ASP A 44 -6.56 -2.36 12.71
C ASP A 44 -5.88 -1.00 12.49
N TYR A 45 -4.56 -0.93 12.75
CA TYR A 45 -3.80 0.30 12.61
C TYR A 45 -2.94 0.27 11.34
N ASP A 46 -3.26 1.16 10.40
CA ASP A 46 -2.63 1.29 9.09
C ASP A 46 -2.08 2.72 8.90
N LEU A 47 -0.86 2.83 8.38
CA LEU A 47 -0.22 4.08 7.99
C LEU A 47 0.07 4.10 6.48
N CYS A 48 -0.05 5.27 5.86
CA CYS A 48 0.55 5.51 4.55
C CYS A 48 2.08 5.66 4.67
N GLY A 49 2.79 5.60 3.54
CA GLY A 49 4.24 5.79 3.48
C GLY A 49 4.72 7.03 4.23
N ASN A 50 4.13 8.19 3.97
CA ASN A 50 4.52 9.45 4.63
C ASN A 50 4.36 9.37 6.16
N CYS A 51 3.24 8.85 6.66
CA CYS A 51 3.03 8.77 8.11
C CYS A 51 3.96 7.76 8.79
N PHE A 52 4.33 6.69 8.08
CA PHE A 52 5.33 5.73 8.54
C PHE A 52 6.73 6.38 8.59
N GLU A 53 7.14 7.10 7.55
CA GLU A 53 8.43 7.81 7.49
C GLU A 53 8.53 8.94 8.54
N GLU A 54 7.44 9.66 8.77
CA GLU A 54 7.31 10.67 9.85
C GLU A 54 7.30 10.05 11.26
N ARG A 55 7.25 8.72 11.37
CA ARG A 55 7.15 7.98 12.65
C ARG A 55 5.97 8.46 13.50
N ARG A 56 4.82 8.70 12.87
CA ARG A 56 3.60 9.17 13.56
C ARG A 56 3.23 8.25 14.72
N GLN A 57 2.78 8.85 15.80
CA GLN A 57 2.30 8.15 17.00
C GLN A 57 0.88 8.61 17.31
N THR A 58 0.09 7.71 17.88
CA THR A 58 -1.22 8.03 18.46
C THR A 58 -1.24 7.51 19.89
N LYS A 59 -2.40 7.59 20.55
CA LYS A 59 -2.58 6.99 21.87
C LYS A 59 -2.46 5.46 21.81
N GLU A 60 -2.86 4.86 20.70
CA GLU A 60 -2.90 3.42 20.48
C GLU A 60 -1.62 2.88 19.82
N HIS A 61 -0.88 3.72 19.09
CA HIS A 61 0.30 3.30 18.32
C HIS A 61 1.57 4.06 18.72
N LEU A 62 2.65 3.32 18.95
CA LEU A 62 3.99 3.86 19.15
C LEU A 62 4.89 3.53 17.97
N SER A 63 5.78 4.45 17.60
CA SER A 63 6.68 4.31 16.43
C SER A 63 7.70 3.18 16.56
N GLY A 64 7.85 2.59 17.75
CA GLY A 64 8.65 1.39 17.99
C GLY A 64 7.91 0.07 17.75
N HIS A 65 6.61 0.08 17.48
CA HIS A 65 5.87 -1.13 17.16
C HIS A 65 6.32 -1.69 15.80
N ALA A 66 6.36 -3.02 15.69
CA ALA A 66 6.70 -3.67 14.43
C ALA A 66 5.62 -3.42 13.37
N MET A 67 6.04 -3.03 12.17
CA MET A 67 5.16 -2.72 11.04
C MET A 67 5.42 -3.69 9.88
N ALA A 68 4.37 -4.16 9.22
CA ALA A 68 4.45 -4.91 7.97
C ALA A 68 4.18 -3.99 6.78
N HIS A 69 5.08 -3.99 5.80
CA HIS A 69 4.88 -3.32 4.52
C HIS A 69 4.00 -4.17 3.61
N LEU A 70 2.81 -3.67 3.27
CA LEU A 70 1.84 -4.34 2.43
C LEU A 70 1.94 -3.78 1.02
N LYS A 71 2.55 -4.55 0.11
CA LYS A 71 2.56 -4.25 -1.32
C LYS A 71 1.25 -4.72 -1.95
N ILE A 72 0.76 -4.00 -2.97
CA ILE A 72 -0.38 -4.49 -3.76
C ILE A 72 0.04 -5.78 -4.48
N PRO A 73 -0.71 -6.88 -4.34
CA PRO A 73 -0.43 -8.10 -5.09
C PRO A 73 -0.55 -7.83 -6.58
N LYS A 74 0.52 -8.10 -7.34
CA LYS A 74 0.52 -7.99 -8.81
C LYS A 74 -0.02 -9.26 -9.48
N GLU A 75 -0.05 -10.38 -8.75
CA GLU A 75 -0.45 -11.69 -9.25
C GLU A 75 -1.24 -12.48 -8.17
N LEU A 76 -2.21 -13.27 -8.60
CA LEU A 76 -2.97 -14.23 -7.79
C LEU A 76 -3.03 -15.57 -8.54
N PHE A 77 -2.59 -16.67 -7.90
CA PHE A 77 -2.46 -17.99 -8.53
C PHE A 77 -1.68 -18.01 -9.86
N GLY A 78 -0.62 -17.20 -9.96
CA GLY A 78 0.19 -17.09 -11.18
C GLY A 78 -0.50 -16.35 -12.33
N GLN A 79 -1.66 -15.73 -12.08
CA GLN A 79 -2.35 -14.86 -13.03
C GLN A 79 -2.14 -13.40 -12.63
N PRO A 80 -1.81 -12.50 -13.58
CA PRO A 80 -1.70 -11.08 -13.30
C PRO A 80 -3.05 -10.52 -12.87
N ILE A 81 -3.05 -9.75 -11.78
CA ILE A 81 -4.26 -9.05 -11.32
C ILE A 81 -4.23 -7.63 -11.84
N ARG A 82 -5.27 -7.20 -12.56
CA ARG A 82 -5.41 -5.81 -12.99
C ARG A 82 -6.05 -5.02 -11.87
N HIS A 83 -5.66 -3.75 -11.72
CA HIS A 83 -6.19 -2.88 -10.65
C HIS A 83 -7.68 -2.54 -10.79
N THR A 84 -8.28 -2.77 -11.97
CA THR A 84 -9.73 -2.69 -12.20
C THR A 84 -10.47 -3.95 -11.78
N ASP A 85 -9.75 -5.05 -11.56
CA ASP A 85 -10.35 -6.24 -11.01
C ASP A 85 -10.66 -5.93 -9.55
N GLU A 86 -11.91 -6.09 -9.13
CA GLU A 86 -12.28 -5.95 -7.74
C GLU A 86 -11.66 -7.13 -6.97
N ILE A 87 -10.40 -6.96 -6.55
CA ILE A 87 -9.62 -8.00 -5.89
C ILE A 87 -10.15 -8.12 -4.48
N THR A 88 -11.05 -9.07 -4.23
CA THR A 88 -11.26 -9.58 -2.87
C THR A 88 -11.95 -10.93 -2.87
N LEU A 89 -13.00 -11.12 -3.67
CA LEU A 89 -13.73 -12.40 -3.69
C LEU A 89 -14.28 -12.75 -5.07
N THR A 90 -14.65 -11.76 -5.87
CA THR A 90 -15.26 -11.97 -7.20
C THR A 90 -14.30 -12.68 -8.15
N LYS A 91 -13.06 -12.19 -8.27
CA LYS A 91 -12.06 -12.84 -9.13
C LYS A 91 -11.62 -14.21 -8.63
N LEU A 92 -11.61 -14.40 -7.30
CA LEU A 92 -11.34 -15.70 -6.69
C LEU A 92 -12.46 -16.69 -7.02
N HIS A 93 -13.73 -16.28 -6.93
CA HIS A 93 -14.87 -17.10 -7.34
C HIS A 93 -14.83 -17.43 -8.83
N GLU A 94 -14.50 -16.47 -9.71
CA GLU A 94 -14.34 -16.74 -11.15
C GLU A 94 -13.25 -17.78 -11.43
N LEU A 95 -12.10 -17.70 -10.75
CA LEU A 95 -11.00 -18.64 -10.91
C LEU A 95 -11.30 -20.04 -10.35
N LEU A 96 -12.15 -20.15 -9.33
CA LEU A 96 -12.50 -21.42 -8.68
C LEU A 96 -13.78 -22.06 -9.22
N ALA A 97 -14.59 -21.33 -10.00
CA ALA A 97 -15.82 -21.82 -10.61
C ALA A 97 -15.60 -22.53 -11.97
N GLY A 98 -14.34 -22.76 -12.37
CA GLY A 98 -13.94 -23.50 -13.56
C GLY A 98 -13.69 -24.97 -13.30
#